data_AF-A0A7S4FFC2-F1
#
_entry.id   AF-A0A7S4FFC2-F1
#
_cell.length_a   1.000
_cell.length_b   1.000
_cell.length_c   1.000
_cell.angle_alpha   90.00
_cell.angle_beta   90.00
_cell.angle_gamma   90.00
#
_symmetry.space_group_name_H-M   'P 1'
#
loop_
_entity.id
_entity.type
_entity.pdbx_description
1 polymer ?
#
loop_
_entity_poly.entity_id
_entity_poly.type
_entity_poly.pdbx_seq_one_letter_code
_entity_poly.pdbx_strand_id
1 'polypeptide(L)'
;FDYCFPPTTTQEEVWAEAKHMAQSALDGYNVCIFAYGQTGSGKTYTMQGEEGNDGITPRMAHEVFKVCDKLKDTHTVSVRCYMVELYLETMNDLLLSTSNKADAPKLEIKQDASGIV
;
A
#
# COMPACT_ATOMS: atom_id res chain seq x y z
N PHE A 1 -18.32 12.57 1.17
CA PHE A 1 -17.19 12.25 0.29
C PHE A 1 -16.50 13.54 -0.04
N ASP A 2 -15.18 13.56 0.00
CA ASP A 2 -14.37 14.71 -0.42
C ASP A 2 -14.28 14.78 -1.96
N TYR A 3 -14.30 13.62 -2.62
CA TYR A 3 -14.28 13.49 -4.08
C TYR A 3 -15.26 12.41 -4.57
N CYS A 4 -15.75 12.56 -5.80
CA CYS A 4 -16.59 11.59 -6.49
C CYS A 4 -16.10 11.43 -7.94
N PHE A 5 -15.60 10.24 -8.29
CA PHE A 5 -15.02 9.97 -9.60
C PHE A 5 -16.06 9.33 -10.55
N PRO A 6 -16.40 9.96 -11.68
CA PRO A 6 -17.23 9.33 -12.70
C PRO A 6 -16.50 8.15 -13.38
N PRO A 7 -17.22 7.26 -14.08
CA PRO A 7 -16.61 6.11 -14.78
C PRO A 7 -15.59 6.48 -15.87
N THR A 8 -15.58 7.74 -16.31
CA THR A 8 -14.62 8.27 -17.28
C THR A 8 -13.29 8.68 -16.66
N THR A 9 -13.20 8.70 -15.33
CA THR A 9 -11.98 9.06 -14.61
C THR A 9 -10.91 7.98 -14.78
N THR A 10 -9.71 8.42 -15.12
CA THR A 10 -8.53 7.59 -15.32
C THR A 10 -7.83 7.26 -14.00
N GLN A 11 -6.99 6.23 -14.00
CA GLN A 11 -6.18 5.87 -12.83
C GLN A 11 -5.18 6.99 -12.47
N GLU A 12 -4.70 7.74 -13.46
CA GLU A 12 -3.87 8.93 -13.29
C GLU A 12 -4.59 10.02 -12.49
N GLU A 13 -5.86 10.28 -12.82
CA GLU A 13 -6.66 11.31 -12.14
C GLU A 13 -6.99 10.88 -10.70
N VAL A 14 -7.34 9.61 -10.48
CA VAL A 14 -7.52 9.08 -9.12
C VAL A 14 -6.22 9.17 -8.31
N TRP A 15 -5.09 8.84 -8.94
CA TRP A 15 -3.77 8.95 -8.32
C TRP A 15 -3.41 10.41 -7.99
N ALA A 16 -3.73 11.37 -8.84
CA ALA A 16 -3.45 12.78 -8.60
C ALA A 16 -4.06 13.25 -7.27
N GLU A 17 -5.28 12.79 -6.96
CA GLU A 17 -5.91 13.07 -5.67
C GLU A 17 -5.27 12.30 -4.52
N ALA A 18 -4.85 11.05 -4.71
CA ALA A 18 -4.19 10.26 -3.65
C ALA A 18 -2.72 10.66 -3.39
N LYS A 19 -2.09 11.40 -4.32
CA LYS A 19 -0.64 11.66 -4.32
C LYS A 19 -0.15 12.38 -3.06
N HIS A 20 -0.95 13.29 -2.50
CA HIS A 20 -0.57 14.03 -1.28
C HIS A 20 -0.35 13.09 -0.09
N MET A 21 -1.04 11.94 -0.04
CA MET A 21 -0.84 10.92 0.98
C MET A 21 0.58 10.32 0.92
N ALA A 22 1.16 10.20 -0.27
CA ALA A 22 2.55 9.76 -0.45
C ALA A 22 3.54 10.72 0.21
N GLN A 23 3.31 12.03 0.02
CA GLN A 23 4.14 13.06 0.62
C GLN A 23 4.00 13.03 2.15
N SER A 24 2.78 12.93 2.69
CA SER A 24 2.55 12.80 4.12
C SER A 24 3.31 11.62 4.73
N ALA A 25 3.35 10.47 4.04
CA ALA A 25 4.10 9.30 4.50
C ALA A 25 5.61 9.58 4.54
N LEU A 26 6.14 10.30 3.55
CA LEU A 26 7.56 10.69 3.48
C LEU A 26 7.93 11.76 4.52
N ASP A 27 6.97 12.60 4.91
CA ASP A 27 7.13 13.62 5.95
C ASP A 27 7.09 13.01 7.37
N GLY A 28 6.88 11.70 7.48
CA GLY A 28 6.92 10.95 8.74
C GLY A 28 5.56 10.69 9.37
N TYR A 29 4.45 10.93 8.66
CA TYR A 29 3.11 10.60 9.13
C TYR A 29 2.71 9.16 8.78
N ASN A 30 1.96 8.53 9.68
CA ASN A 30 1.34 7.23 9.38
C ASN A 30 0.14 7.43 8.46
N VAL A 31 0.17 6.79 7.29
CA VAL A 31 -0.83 6.93 6.24
C VAL A 31 -1.44 5.56 5.93
N CYS A 32 -2.76 5.50 5.78
CA CYS A 32 -3.50 4.30 5.39
C CYS A 32 -4.52 4.63 4.30
N ILE A 33 -4.48 3.90 3.19
CA ILE A 33 -5.46 3.97 2.10
C ILE A 33 -6.05 2.58 1.93
N PHE A 34 -7.37 2.48 2.00
CA PHE A 34 -8.08 1.22 1.77
C PHE A 34 -9.29 1.45 0.86
N ALA A 35 -9.58 0.46 0.01
CA ALA A 35 -10.75 0.47 -0.86
C ALA A 35 -11.88 -0.36 -0.24
N TYR A 36 -13.10 0.17 -0.24
CA TYR A 36 -14.28 -0.48 0.31
C TYR A 36 -15.43 -0.51 -0.71
N GLY A 37 -16.17 -1.61 -0.73
CA GLY A 37 -17.28 -1.81 -1.67
C GLY A 37 -17.58 -3.29 -1.93
N GLN A 38 -18.67 -3.57 -2.62
CA GLN A 38 -19.09 -4.94 -2.96
C GLN A 38 -18.09 -5.63 -3.92
N THR A 39 -18.18 -6.95 -4.03
CA THR A 39 -17.41 -7.70 -5.03
C THR A 39 -17.73 -7.18 -6.44
N GLY A 40 -16.70 -7.00 -7.26
CA GLY A 40 -16.83 -6.44 -8.62
C GLY A 40 -16.93 -4.91 -8.67
N SER A 41 -16.89 -4.19 -7.54
CA SER A 41 -17.00 -2.71 -7.53
C SER A 41 -15.71 -1.96 -7.89
N GLY A 42 -14.66 -2.65 -8.34
CA GLY A 42 -13.39 -2.02 -8.72
C GLY A 42 -12.36 -1.82 -7.61
N LYS A 43 -12.53 -2.37 -6.39
CA LYS A 43 -11.54 -2.22 -5.30
C LYS A 43 -10.10 -2.57 -5.71
N THR A 44 -9.91 -3.75 -6.31
CA THR A 44 -8.60 -4.21 -6.79
C THR A 44 -8.10 -3.36 -7.95
N TYR A 45 -9.00 -2.94 -8.85
CA TYR A 45 -8.67 -2.04 -9.95
C TYR A 45 -8.15 -0.69 -9.43
N THR A 46 -8.81 -0.07 -8.44
CA THR A 46 -8.36 1.19 -7.86
C THR A 46 -7.02 1.05 -7.13
N MET A 47 -6.85 0.00 -6.30
CA MET A 47 -5.63 -0.17 -5.49
C MET A 47 -4.44 -0.68 -6.30
N GLN A 48 -4.61 -1.76 -7.06
CA GLN A 48 -3.52 -2.40 -7.80
C GLN A 48 -3.47 -1.94 -9.26
N GLY A 49 -4.62 -1.73 -9.89
CA GLY A 49 -4.72 -1.51 -11.33
C GLY A 49 -4.71 -2.80 -12.13
N GLU A 50 -4.41 -2.67 -13.40
CA GLU A 50 -4.24 -3.74 -14.38
C GLU A 50 -2.94 -3.53 -15.15
N GLU A 51 -2.53 -4.52 -15.96
CA GLU A 51 -1.30 -4.42 -16.75
C GLU A 51 -1.36 -3.22 -17.71
N GLY A 52 -0.38 -2.31 -17.62
CA GLY A 52 -0.34 -1.09 -18.40
C GLY A 52 -1.20 0.06 -17.86
N ASN A 53 -1.91 -0.14 -16.74
CA ASN A 53 -2.76 0.87 -16.12
C ASN A 53 -2.74 0.73 -14.58
N ASP A 54 -1.61 1.15 -14.02
CA ASP A 54 -1.28 1.04 -12.60
C ASP A 54 -2.30 1.74 -11.70
N GLY A 55 -2.61 1.13 -10.56
CA GLY A 55 -3.43 1.73 -9.50
C GLY A 55 -2.63 2.52 -8.47
N ILE A 56 -3.26 2.79 -7.33
CA ILE A 56 -2.68 3.59 -6.24
C ILE A 56 -1.41 2.96 -5.67
N THR A 57 -1.42 1.67 -5.35
CA THR A 57 -0.30 0.96 -4.70
C THR A 57 0.99 0.98 -5.52
N PRO A 58 1.03 0.56 -6.79
CA PRO A 58 2.25 0.64 -7.59
C PRO A 58 2.74 2.09 -7.78
N ARG A 59 1.83 3.05 -8.06
CA ARG A 59 2.20 4.47 -8.21
C ARG A 59 2.76 5.07 -6.92
N MET A 60 2.21 4.70 -5.78
CA MET A 60 2.71 5.06 -4.45
C MET A 60 4.13 4.55 -4.24
N ALA A 61 4.38 3.26 -4.50
CA ALA A 61 5.72 2.70 -4.40
C ALA A 61 6.72 3.45 -5.29
N HIS A 62 6.35 3.73 -6.55
CA HIS A 62 7.19 4.50 -7.47
C HIS A 62 7.51 5.91 -6.95
N GLU A 63 6.53 6.64 -6.39
CA GLU A 63 6.79 7.99 -5.87
C GLU A 63 7.68 7.95 -4.62
N VAL A 64 7.51 6.96 -3.73
CA VAL A 64 8.39 6.76 -2.56
C VAL A 64 9.83 6.53 -3.00
N PHE A 65 10.09 5.60 -3.93
CA PHE A 65 11.45 5.31 -4.39
C PHE A 65 12.06 6.49 -5.16
N LYS A 66 11.26 7.22 -5.94
CA LYS A 66 11.69 8.45 -6.59
C LYS A 66 12.16 9.51 -5.61
N VAL A 67 11.52 9.62 -4.44
CA VAL A 67 11.98 10.54 -3.38
C VAL A 67 13.23 10.01 -2.70
N CYS A 68 13.31 8.71 -2.43
CA CYS A 68 14.54 8.08 -1.92
C CYS A 68 15.75 8.38 -2.81
N ASP A 69 15.58 8.25 -4.14
CA ASP A 69 16.65 8.52 -5.12
C ASP A 69 17.12 9.98 -5.11
N LYS A 70 16.23 10.94 -4.84
CA LYS A 70 16.59 12.35 -4.72
C LYS A 70 17.35 12.66 -3.43
N LEU A 71 17.08 11.89 -2.37
CA LEU A 71 17.66 12.12 -1.05
C LEU A 71 18.97 11.36 -0.83
N LYS A 72 19.30 10.39 -1.67
CA LYS A 72 20.44 9.46 -1.49
C LYS A 72 21.80 10.14 -1.23
N ASP A 73 22.03 11.33 -1.77
CA ASP A 73 23.31 12.04 -1.63
C ASP A 73 23.40 12.84 -0.32
N THR A 74 22.28 13.01 0.40
CA THR A 74 22.18 13.85 1.60
C THR A 74 21.67 13.10 2.83
N HIS A 75 20.95 11.99 2.64
CA HIS A 75 20.30 11.23 3.70
C HIS A 75 20.45 9.72 3.47
N THR A 76 20.54 8.97 4.57
CA THR A 76 20.41 7.51 4.55
C THR A 76 18.94 7.15 4.69
N VAL A 77 18.36 6.53 3.66
CA VAL A 77 16.96 6.10 3.65
C VAL A 77 16.88 4.58 3.77
N SER A 78 16.03 4.07 4.67
CA SER A 78 15.75 2.64 4.82
C SER A 78 14.26 2.39 4.55
N VAL A 79 13.97 1.53 3.58
CA VAL A 79 12.60 1.12 3.23
C VAL A 79 12.42 -0.34 3.61
N ARG A 80 11.31 -0.65 4.28
CA ARG A 80 10.91 -2.03 4.61
C ARG A 80 9.48 -2.24 4.11
N CYS A 81 9.20 -3.43 3.60
CA CYS A 81 7.88 -3.81 3.09
C CYS A 81 7.49 -5.17 3.66
N TYR A 82 6.22 -5.31 4.00
CA TYR A 82 5.57 -6.57 4.34
C TYR A 82 4.22 -6.62 3.62
N MET A 83 3.75 -7.82 3.29
CA MET A 83 2.46 -8.01 2.63
C MET A 83 1.73 -9.17 3.28
N VAL A 84 0.55 -8.91 3.81
CA VAL A 84 -0.21 -9.88 4.62
C VAL A 84 -1.64 -9.93 4.13
N GLU A 85 -2.19 -11.14 4.06
CA GLU A 85 -3.61 -11.39 3.78
C GLU A 85 -4.31 -11.87 5.04
N LEU A 86 -5.49 -11.30 5.32
CA LEU A 86 -6.41 -11.82 6.32
C LEU A 86 -7.58 -12.51 5.60
N TYR A 87 -7.64 -13.84 5.69
CA TYR A 87 -8.70 -14.64 5.10
C TYR A 87 -9.31 -15.57 6.15
N LEU A 88 -10.61 -15.43 6.41
CA LEU A 88 -11.34 -16.21 7.43
C LEU A 88 -10.60 -16.26 8.78
N GLU A 89 -10.27 -15.08 9.32
CA GLU A 89 -9.53 -14.92 10.59
C GLU A 89 -8.12 -15.53 10.62
N THR A 90 -7.61 -15.97 9.46
CA THR A 90 -6.25 -16.50 9.30
C THR A 90 -5.36 -15.46 8.63
N MET A 91 -4.23 -15.17 9.26
CA MET A 91 -3.20 -14.26 8.74
C MET A 91 -2.16 -15.03 7.93
N ASN A 92 -1.97 -14.65 6.67
CA ASN A 92 -1.01 -15.27 5.75
C ASN A 92 0.06 -14.25 5.33
N ASP A 93 1.34 -14.58 5.55
CA ASP A 93 2.46 -13.81 4.98
C ASP A 93 2.56 -14.11 3.48
N LEU A 94 2.35 -13.09 2.64
CA LEU A 94 2.38 -13.23 1.19
C LEU A 94 3.81 -13.11 0.60
N LEU A 95 4.79 -12.68 1.40
CA LEU A 95 6.19 -12.58 0.97
C LEU A 95 7.04 -13.76 1.47
N LEU A 96 6.48 -14.66 2.28
CA LEU A 96 7.18 -15.85 2.74
C LEU A 96 7.43 -16.84 1.59
N SER A 97 8.69 -17.28 1.46
CA SER A 97 9.08 -18.30 0.47
C SER A 97 8.24 -19.58 0.62
N THR A 98 7.80 -20.14 -0.51
CA THR A 98 7.01 -21.38 -0.56
C THR A 98 7.75 -22.57 0.07
N SER A 99 9.08 -22.60 0.01
CA SER A 99 9.92 -23.62 0.65
C SER A 99 9.87 -23.59 2.18
N ASN A 100 9.48 -22.46 2.78
CA ASN A 100 9.49 -22.23 4.23
C ASN A 100 8.08 -22.20 4.84
N LYS A 101 7.03 -22.52 4.06
CA LYS A 101 5.64 -22.43 4.54
C LYS A 101 5.31 -23.43 5.66
N ALA A 102 5.96 -24.59 5.68
CA ALA A 102 5.72 -25.61 6.70
C ALA A 102 6.20 -25.17 8.10
N ASP A 103 7.25 -24.37 8.16
CA ASP A 103 7.85 -23.86 9.40
C ASP A 103 7.51 -22.37 9.65
N ALA A 104 6.50 -21.85 8.94
CA ALA A 104 6.11 -20.45 9.04
C ALA A 104 5.61 -20.13 10.47
N PRO A 105 6.13 -19.08 11.11
CA PRO A 105 5.60 -18.67 12.41
C PRO A 105 4.16 -18.20 12.26
N LYS A 106 3.32 -18.52 13.25
CA LYS A 106 1.96 -18.00 13.32
C LYS A 106 2.01 -16.48 13.47
N LEU A 107 1.37 -15.77 12.56
CA LEU A 107 1.25 -14.32 12.63
C LEU A 107 0.20 -13.94 13.69
N GLU A 108 0.57 -13.00 14.55
CA GLU A 108 -0.28 -12.45 15.61
C GLU A 108 -0.23 -10.92 15.57
N ILE A 109 -1.39 -10.28 15.69
CA ILE A 109 -1.47 -8.82 15.79
C ILE A 109 -1.06 -8.41 17.21
N LYS A 110 -0.08 -7.52 17.32
CA LYS A 110 0.46 -7.01 18.59
C LYS A 110 0.53 -5.49 18.52
N GLN A 111 0.50 -4.85 19.68
CA GLN A 111 0.69 -3.40 19.80
C GLN A 111 2.14 -3.09 20.12
N ASP A 112 2.64 -2.00 19.57
CA ASP A 112 3.91 -1.44 19.98
C ASP A 112 3.81 -0.73 21.35
N ALA A 113 4.94 -0.27 21.87
CA ALA A 113 5.00 0.44 23.15
C ALA A 113 4.28 1.81 23.14
N SER A 114 3.95 2.34 21.96
CA SER A 114 3.18 3.58 21.80
C SER A 114 1.66 3.34 21.77
N GLY A 115 1.23 2.07 21.82
CA GLY A 115 -0.19 1.67 21.79
C GLY A 115 -0.77 1.67 20.38
N ILE A 116 0.05 1.85 19.35
CA ILE A 116 -0.35 1.69 17.96
C ILE A 116 -0.17 0.22 17.60
N VAL A 117 -1.19 -0.35 16.96
CA VAL A 117 -1.17 -1.71 16.39
C VAL A 117 -0.35 -1.71 15.11
#